data_AF-A0A7K0TGG3-F1
#
_entry.id   AF-A0A7K0TGG3-F1
#
_cell.length_a   1.000
_cell.length_b   1.000
_cell.length_c   1.000
_cell.angle_alpha   90.00
_cell.angle_beta   90.00
_cell.angle_gamma   90.00
#
_symmetry.space_group_name_H-M   'P 1'
#
loop_
_entity.id
_entity.type
_entity.pdbx_description
1 polymer ?
#
loop_
_entity_poly.entity_id
_entity_poly.type
_entity_poly.pdbx_seq_one_letter_code
_entity_poly.pdbx_strand_id
1 'polypeptide(L)'
;EAVGMLVPIHSRMPVIMPSDRWSAWLDPSRKEIDELRGLMEFSEPARGLTAHAVADTVNSTSNNGPSLTHAITLGEPETLF
;
A
#
# COMPACT_ATOMS: atom_id res chain seq x y z
N GLU A 1 1.74 11.05 -0.94
CA GLU A 1 3.13 10.55 -0.81
C GLU A 1 3.22 9.41 0.18
N ALA A 2 4.25 8.57 0.04
CA ALA A 2 4.61 7.55 1.02
C ALA A 2 5.16 8.18 2.30
N VAL A 3 5.02 7.47 3.42
CA VAL A 3 5.54 7.89 4.73
C VAL A 3 6.36 6.76 5.37
N GLY A 4 7.25 7.13 6.29
CA GLY A 4 7.98 6.18 7.13
C GLY A 4 8.72 5.10 6.32
N MET A 5 8.50 3.83 6.66
CA MET A 5 9.19 2.69 6.06
C MET A 5 8.93 2.48 4.56
N LEU A 6 7.89 3.11 4.00
CA LEU A 6 7.53 2.96 2.60
C LEU A 6 8.30 3.90 1.67
N VAL A 7 8.85 5.01 2.20
CA VAL A 7 9.63 6.00 1.43
C VAL A 7 10.79 5.37 0.64
N PRO A 8 11.63 4.49 1.21
CA PRO A 8 12.70 3.84 0.43
C PRO A 8 12.21 2.79 -0.57
N ILE A 9 10.95 2.34 -0.47
CA ILE A 9 10.36 1.35 -1.39
C ILE A 9 9.77 2.06 -2.61
N HIS A 10 9.02 3.15 -2.38
CA HIS A 10 8.36 3.91 -3.44
C HIS A 10 7.96 5.32 -2.97
N SER A 11 7.87 6.28 -3.89
CA SER A 11 7.51 7.68 -3.55
C SER A 11 6.05 7.86 -3.12
N ARG A 12 5.16 6.96 -3.56
CA ARG A 12 3.72 6.99 -3.28
C ARG A 12 3.25 5.73 -2.56
N MET A 13 2.17 5.86 -1.78
CA MET A 13 1.44 4.75 -1.16
C MET A 13 -0.08 4.94 -1.38
N PRO A 14 -0.89 3.87 -1.32
CA PRO A 14 -2.34 3.99 -1.34
C PRO A 14 -2.85 4.66 -0.05
N VAL A 15 -4.04 5.26 -0.13
CA VAL A 15 -4.80 5.68 1.06
C VAL A 15 -5.44 4.44 1.67
N ILE A 16 -5.00 4.04 2.87
CA ILE A 16 -5.58 2.94 3.63
C ILE A 16 -6.69 3.51 4.52
N MET A 17 -7.96 3.23 4.21
CA MET A 17 -9.09 3.79 4.95
C MET A 17 -9.34 3.01 6.28
N PRO A 18 -9.34 3.68 7.44
CA PRO A 18 -9.79 3.10 8.71
C PRO A 18 -11.21 2.54 8.62
N SER A 19 -11.46 1.40 9.27
CA SER A 19 -12.74 0.67 9.16
C SER A 19 -13.95 1.44 9.69
N ASP A 20 -13.75 2.30 10.69
CA ASP A 20 -14.77 3.20 11.24
C ASP A 20 -15.23 4.28 10.25
N ARG A 21 -14.47 4.52 9.17
CA ARG A 21 -14.81 5.49 8.12
C ARG A 21 -15.40 4.85 6.86
N TRP A 22 -15.46 3.52 6.77
CA TRP A 22 -15.92 2.82 5.56
C TRP A 22 -17.34 3.18 5.17
N SER A 23 -18.28 3.21 6.12
CA SER A 23 -19.68 3.56 5.83
C SER A 23 -19.81 4.96 5.24
N ALA A 24 -19.04 5.92 5.75
CA ALA A 24 -19.02 7.28 5.22
C ALA A 24 -18.37 7.35 3.82
N TRP A 25 -17.31 6.57 3.58
CA TRP A 25 -16.62 6.54 2.29
C TRP A 25 -17.45 5.86 1.18
N LEU A 26 -18.19 4.81 1.53
CA LEU A 26 -18.97 4.01 0.57
C LEU A 26 -20.40 4.51 0.35
N ASP A 27 -20.84 5.56 1.07
CA ASP A 27 -22.18 6.13 0.94
C ASP A 27 -22.32 6.91 -0.39
N PRO A 28 -23.12 6.41 -1.36
CA PRO A 28 -23.26 7.06 -2.66
C PRO A 28 -24.02 8.38 -2.58
N SER A 29 -24.73 8.66 -1.48
CA SER A 29 -25.49 9.91 -1.29
C SER A 29 -24.60 11.08 -0.85
N ARG A 30 -23.41 10.81 -0.29
CA ARG A 30 -22.45 11.85 0.10
C ARG A 30 -21.76 12.42 -1.13
N LYS A 31 -21.92 13.72 -1.36
CA LYS A 31 -21.36 14.44 -2.51
C LYS A 31 -20.43 15.59 -2.13
N GLU A 32 -20.37 15.96 -0.85
CA GLU A 32 -19.51 17.05 -0.38
C GLU A 32 -18.03 16.63 -0.43
N ILE A 33 -17.30 17.17 -1.40
CA ILE A 33 -15.93 16.76 -1.73
C ILE A 33 -14.99 17.00 -0.55
N ASP A 34 -15.13 18.13 0.15
CA ASP A 34 -14.25 18.46 1.27
C ASP A 34 -14.44 17.51 2.46
N GLU A 35 -15.68 17.05 2.70
CA GLU A 35 -15.94 16.02 3.71
C GLU A 35 -15.28 14.69 3.32
N LEU A 36 -15.41 14.28 2.06
CA LEU A 36 -14.79 13.05 1.55
C LEU A 36 -13.27 13.12 1.62
N ARG A 37 -12.66 14.29 1.38
CA ARG A 37 -11.22 14.49 1.55
C ARG A 37 -10.81 14.37 3.00
N GLY A 38 -11.58 14.93 3.93
CA GLY A 38 -11.34 14.78 5.36
C GLY A 38 -11.35 13.32 5.85
N LEU A 39 -12.13 12.44 5.21
CA LEU A 39 -12.12 11.01 5.53
C LEU A 39 -10.77 10.34 5.24
N MET A 40 -9.99 10.86 4.28
CA MET A 40 -8.67 10.33 3.92
C MET A 40 -7.56 10.79 4.89
N GLU A 41 -7.81 11.81 5.72
CA GLU A 41 -6.81 12.42 6.59
C GLU A 41 -6.81 11.79 7.99
N PHE A 42 -5.67 11.23 8.42
CA PHE A 42 -5.47 10.71 9.76
C PHE A 42 -3.98 10.66 10.12
N SER A 43 -3.67 10.63 11.41
CA SER A 43 -2.31 10.86 11.94
C SER A 43 -1.28 9.82 11.51
N GLU A 44 -1.71 8.59 11.24
CA GLU A 44 -0.79 7.48 11.00
C GLU A 44 -1.20 6.63 9.77
N PRO A 45 -0.98 7.15 8.56
CA PRO A 45 -1.44 6.53 7.30
C PRO A 45 -0.83 5.16 7.00
N ALA A 46 0.31 4.82 7.62
CA ALA A 46 0.97 3.53 7.46
C ALA A 46 0.80 2.60 8.69
N ARG A 47 -0.08 2.95 9.64
CA ARG A 47 -0.30 2.14 10.84
C ARG A 47 -0.72 0.71 10.46
N GLY A 48 -0.01 -0.27 11.01
CA GLY A 48 -0.29 -1.69 10.78
C GLY A 48 0.27 -2.25 9.46
N LEU A 49 0.97 -1.44 8.66
CA LEU A 49 1.67 -1.95 7.47
C LEU A 49 3.01 -2.56 7.84
N THR A 50 3.32 -3.66 7.16
CA THR A 50 4.64 -4.30 7.14
C THR A 50 5.03 -4.51 5.69
N ALA A 51 6.32 -4.63 5.42
CA ALA A 51 6.83 -4.91 4.08
C ALA A 51 8.03 -5.86 4.17
N HIS A 52 8.12 -6.77 3.20
CA HIS A 52 9.25 -7.67 3.01
C HIS A 52 9.47 -7.89 1.52
N ALA A 53 10.70 -8.24 1.14
CA ALA A 53 11.03 -8.57 -0.24
C ALA A 53 10.35 -9.87 -0.68
N VAL A 54 9.91 -9.93 -1.94
CA VAL A 54 9.32 -11.11 -2.59
C VAL A 54 10.09 -11.44 -3.86
N ALA A 55 9.90 -12.66 -4.39
CA ALA A 55 10.58 -13.10 -5.61
C ALA A 55 10.08 -12.39 -6.87
N ASP A 56 10.96 -12.22 -7.87
CA ASP A 56 10.67 -11.59 -9.17
C ASP A 56 9.58 -12.30 -9.98
N THR A 57 9.21 -13.52 -9.62
CA THR A 57 8.08 -14.22 -10.23
C THR A 57 6.77 -13.44 -10.10
N VAL A 58 6.65 -12.52 -9.14
CA VAL A 58 5.51 -11.60 -9.01
C VAL A 58 5.39 -10.61 -10.18
N ASN A 59 6.48 -10.35 -10.92
CA ASN A 59 6.50 -9.38 -12.01
C ASN A 59 5.69 -9.84 -13.23
N SER A 60 5.40 -11.14 -13.36
CA SER A 60 4.54 -11.66 -14.44
C SER A 60 3.09 -11.82 -13.97
N THR A 61 2.17 -11.15 -14.64
CA THR A 61 0.72 -11.24 -14.38
C THR A 61 0.12 -12.61 -14.72
N SER A 62 0.83 -13.47 -15.43
CA SER A 62 0.43 -14.85 -15.70
C SER A 62 0.56 -15.76 -14.47
N ASN A 63 1.36 -15.36 -13.48
CA ASN A 63 1.60 -16.14 -12.28
C ASN A 63 0.53 -15.81 -11.24
N ASN A 64 -0.11 -16.84 -10.68
CA ASN A 64 -1.08 -16.68 -9.60
C ASN A 64 -0.94 -17.83 -8.61
N GLY A 65 -0.40 -17.55 -7.43
CA GLY A 65 -0.18 -18.54 -6.39
C GLY A 65 0.24 -17.91 -5.06
N PRO A 66 0.06 -18.63 -3.94
CA PRO A 66 0.37 -18.10 -2.61
C PRO A 66 1.85 -17.77 -2.42
N SER A 67 2.74 -18.43 -3.18
CA SER A 67 4.18 -18.19 -3.11
C SER A 67 4.60 -16.79 -3.52
N LEU A 68 3.78 -16.05 -4.27
CA LEU A 68 4.10 -14.71 -4.76
C LEU A 68 4.25 -13.67 -3.64
N THR A 69 3.75 -13.95 -2.44
CA THR A 69 3.87 -13.07 -1.27
C THR A 69 4.85 -13.61 -0.22
N HIS A 70 5.50 -14.74 -0.47
CA HIS A 70 6.48 -15.30 0.47
C HIS A 70 7.72 -14.42 0.57
N ALA A 71 8.19 -14.20 1.79
CA ALA A 71 9.40 -13.42 2.04
C ALA A 71 10.64 -14.13 1.48
N ILE A 72 11.51 -13.36 0.83
CA ILE A 72 12.84 -13.79 0.42
C ILE A 72 13.91 -12.98 1.14
N THR A 73 15.12 -13.52 1.19
CA THR A 73 16.30 -12.74 1.57
C THR A 73 16.82 -12.04 0.32
N LEU A 74 16.96 -10.72 0.37
CA LEU A 74 17.64 -9.99 -0.68
C LEU A 74 19.13 -10.35 -0.62
N GLY A 75 19.68 -10.78 -1.76
CA GLY A 75 21.13 -10.90 -1.94
C GLY A 75 21.79 -9.52 -1.99
N GLU A 76 23.08 -9.49 -2.29
CA GLU A 76 23.72 -8.23 -2.64
C GLU A 76 23.04 -7.62 -3.88
N PRO A 77 22.87 -6.29 -3.94
CA PRO A 77 22.27 -5.65 -5.09
C PRO A 77 23.10 -5.96 -6.34
N GLU A 78 22.57 -6.80 -7.22
CA GLU A 78 23.13 -7.03 -8.55
C GLU A 78 22.80 -5.80 -9.41
N THR A 79 23.70 -4.82 -9.42
CA THR A 79 23.64 -3.72 -10.37
C THR A 79 23.96 -4.28 -11.75
N LEU A 80 22.93 -4.53 -12.55
CA LEU A 80 23.06 -4.64 -14.01
C LEU A 80 23.36 -3.23 -14.54
N PHE A 81 24.65 -2.91 -14.64
CA PHE A 81 25.14 -1.74 -15.37
C PHE A 81 24.94 -1.93 -16.88
#